data_AF-A0A6L8B951-F1
#
_entry.id   AF-A0A6L8B951-F1
#
_cell.length_a   1.000
_cell.length_b   1.000
_cell.length_c   1.000
_cell.angle_alpha   90.00
_cell.angle_beta   90.00
_cell.angle_gamma   90.00
#
_symmetry.space_group_name_H-M   'P 1'
#
loop_
_entity.id
_entity.type
_entity.pdbx_description
1 polymer ?
#
loop_
_entity_poly.entity_id
_entity_poly.type
_entity_poly.pdbx_seq_one_letter_code
_entity_poly.pdbx_strand_id
1 'polypeptide(L)'
;MSGIPKGMQDDRLQTSKCLNFLWEVPMRGTIIFSTVALVLPALAQAEPMAYSLDTSHSRVFFTVSHQGYTMMRGMFRDFDGALMYDEDDLSASSVSMTIDAASIDMFHDGLNNHLRNDDFFGVETHPTLTFESTSVEDLGDSQLRIDGNLTILGQTHPVTLD
;
A
#
# COMPACT_ATOMS: atom_id res chain seq x y z
N MET A 1 -47.35 25.23 -48.00
CA MET A 1 -46.26 24.90 -48.97
C MET A 1 -46.24 23.40 -49.14
N SER A 2 -46.55 22.93 -50.37
CA SER A 2 -46.20 21.64 -51.01
C SER A 2 -46.19 20.38 -50.12
N GLY A 3 -47.07 19.38 -50.23
CA GLY A 3 -47.62 18.76 -51.44
C GLY A 3 -47.15 17.30 -51.51
N ILE A 4 -47.95 16.36 -51.00
CA ILE A 4 -47.81 14.89 -51.21
C ILE A 4 -48.24 14.60 -52.66
N PRO A 5 -47.70 13.60 -53.38
CA PRO A 5 -48.36 12.28 -53.37
C PRO A 5 -47.45 11.04 -53.56
N LYS A 6 -48.02 9.91 -53.13
CA LYS A 6 -47.64 8.55 -53.47
C LYS A 6 -47.91 8.24 -54.95
N GLY A 7 -47.05 7.37 -55.50
CA GLY A 7 -47.43 6.24 -56.34
C GLY A 7 -47.59 6.48 -57.83
N MET A 8 -46.85 5.73 -58.64
CA MET A 8 -47.34 5.23 -59.92
C MET A 8 -46.55 4.00 -60.36
N GLN A 9 -47.26 2.93 -60.65
CA GLN A 9 -46.79 1.72 -61.31
C GLN A 9 -46.59 2.05 -62.80
N ASP A 10 -45.56 1.49 -63.44
CA ASP A 10 -45.62 1.16 -64.85
C ASP A 10 -45.18 -0.29 -65.03
N ASP A 11 -45.98 -0.92 -65.86
CA ASP A 11 -46.27 -2.31 -66.04
C ASP A 11 -46.20 -2.47 -67.56
N ARG A 12 -45.23 -3.24 -68.06
CA ARG A 12 -45.41 -4.17 -69.20
C ARG A 12 -44.12 -4.55 -69.94
N LEU A 13 -43.89 -5.86 -69.90
CA LEU A 13 -43.71 -6.78 -71.04
C LEU A 13 -42.38 -6.84 -71.81
N GLN A 14 -41.84 -8.07 -71.75
CA GLN A 14 -41.24 -8.87 -72.84
C GLN A 14 -39.89 -8.37 -73.37
N THR A 15 -38.83 -9.18 -73.45
CA THR A 15 -38.78 -10.45 -74.19
C THR A 15 -37.57 -11.30 -73.75
N SER A 16 -37.82 -12.59 -73.55
CA SER A 16 -37.10 -13.70 -74.19
C SER A 16 -35.60 -13.97 -73.92
N LYS A 17 -35.40 -15.23 -73.47
CA LYS A 17 -34.38 -16.20 -73.90
C LYS A 17 -33.02 -16.14 -73.18
N CYS A 18 -32.81 -17.10 -72.28
CA CYS A 18 -32.08 -18.35 -72.52
C CYS A 18 -30.56 -18.16 -72.39
N LEU A 19 -29.99 -18.59 -71.27
CA LEU A 19 -29.05 -19.71 -71.27
C LEU A 19 -28.67 -20.07 -69.83
N ASN A 20 -28.88 -21.34 -69.50
CA ASN A 20 -28.34 -21.99 -68.31
C ASN A 20 -26.81 -21.90 -68.35
N PHE A 21 -26.21 -21.40 -67.27
CA PHE A 21 -24.79 -21.62 -67.00
C PHE A 21 -24.66 -22.13 -65.55
N LEU A 22 -24.94 -23.44 -65.42
CA LEU A 22 -24.63 -24.22 -64.23
C LEU A 22 -23.13 -24.50 -64.24
N TRP A 23 -22.40 -23.97 -63.27
CA TRP A 23 -21.13 -24.55 -62.84
C TRP A 23 -21.23 -24.79 -61.34
N GLU A 24 -21.13 -26.07 -60.97
CA GLU A 24 -21.06 -26.53 -59.60
C GLU A 24 -19.69 -26.15 -59.02
N VAL A 25 -19.69 -25.54 -57.84
CA VAL A 25 -18.49 -25.35 -57.01
C VAL A 25 -18.44 -26.51 -56.03
N PRO A 26 -17.38 -27.34 -55.99
CA PRO A 26 -17.26 -28.39 -54.99
C PRO A 26 -16.99 -27.73 -53.64
N MET A 27 -17.99 -27.77 -52.75
CA MET A 27 -17.82 -27.42 -51.33
C MET A 27 -16.90 -28.44 -50.66
N ARG A 28 -15.59 -28.14 -50.63
CA ARG A 28 -14.67 -28.74 -49.66
C ARG A 28 -14.94 -28.09 -48.31
N GLY A 29 -15.69 -28.79 -47.46
CA GLY A 29 -16.02 -28.37 -46.11
C GLY A 29 -14.77 -28.22 -45.24
N THR A 30 -14.30 -26.99 -45.08
CA THR A 30 -13.32 -26.64 -44.05
C THR A 30 -14.09 -26.25 -42.79
N ILE A 31 -14.14 -27.15 -41.81
CA ILE A 31 -14.63 -26.85 -40.46
C ILE A 31 -13.56 -25.96 -39.82
N ILE A 32 -13.84 -24.66 -39.73
CA ILE A 32 -13.01 -23.72 -38.97
C ILE A 32 -13.33 -23.96 -37.49
N PHE A 33 -12.48 -24.75 -36.82
CA PHE A 33 -12.47 -24.85 -35.36
C PHE A 33 -12.01 -23.49 -34.81
N SER A 34 -12.94 -22.63 -34.44
CA SER A 34 -12.64 -21.36 -33.77
C SER A 34 -12.23 -21.67 -32.33
N THR A 35 -10.93 -21.68 -32.07
CA THR A 35 -10.36 -21.75 -30.71
C THR A 35 -10.69 -20.44 -30.00
N VAL A 36 -11.71 -20.46 -29.14
CA VAL A 36 -11.93 -19.40 -28.16
C VAL A 36 -10.79 -19.50 -27.13
N ALA A 37 -9.80 -18.63 -27.27
CA ALA A 37 -8.75 -18.47 -26.27
C ALA A 37 -9.39 -17.86 -25.02
N LEU A 38 -9.47 -18.65 -23.95
CA LEU A 38 -9.92 -18.21 -22.63
C LEU A 38 -8.84 -17.28 -22.05
N VAL A 39 -9.02 -15.97 -22.19
CA VAL A 39 -8.17 -14.99 -21.50
C VAL A 39 -8.61 -14.99 -20.04
N LEU A 40 -7.85 -15.67 -19.19
CA LEU A 40 -8.00 -15.55 -17.75
C LEU A 40 -7.58 -14.12 -17.36
N PRO A 41 -8.43 -13.34 -16.66
CA PRO A 41 -7.99 -12.07 -16.11
C PRO A 41 -6.90 -12.37 -15.08
N ALA A 42 -5.73 -11.75 -15.24
CA ALA A 42 -4.75 -11.70 -14.16
C ALA A 42 -5.38 -10.92 -13.01
N LEU A 43 -5.46 -11.54 -11.83
CA LEU A 43 -5.76 -10.81 -10.60
C LEU A 43 -4.58 -9.87 -10.37
N ALA A 44 -4.78 -8.58 -10.60
CA ALA A 44 -3.83 -7.57 -10.16
C ALA A 44 -3.90 -7.53 -8.63
N GLN A 45 -2.88 -8.04 -7.95
CA GLN A 45 -2.69 -7.77 -6.52
C GLN A 45 -2.13 -6.35 -6.42
N ALA A 46 -2.67 -5.54 -5.50
CA ALA A 46 -2.07 -4.26 -5.18
C ALA A 46 -0.70 -4.53 -4.55
N GLU A 47 0.35 -3.88 -5.07
CA GLU A 47 1.67 -3.96 -4.46
C GLU A 47 1.67 -3.13 -3.17
N PRO A 48 2.37 -3.57 -2.10
CA PRO A 48 2.52 -2.80 -0.88
C PRO A 48 3.01 -1.38 -1.17
N MET A 49 2.31 -0.39 -0.60
CA MET A 49 2.63 1.02 -0.77
C MET A 49 3.65 1.47 0.27
N ALA A 50 4.71 2.13 -0.20
CA ALA A 50 5.73 2.72 0.65
C ALA A 50 5.33 4.14 1.07
N TYR A 51 5.28 4.38 2.38
CA TYR A 51 5.02 5.68 3.00
C TYR A 51 6.24 6.11 3.80
N SER A 52 6.67 7.36 3.61
CA SER A 52 7.64 8.00 4.49
C SER A 52 6.93 8.62 5.68
N LEU A 53 7.53 8.54 6.87
CA LEU A 53 6.97 9.12 8.08
C LEU A 53 6.98 10.65 8.00
N ASP A 54 5.82 11.27 8.21
CA ASP A 54 5.73 12.73 8.33
C ASP A 54 6.06 13.16 9.76
N THR A 55 7.27 13.67 9.96
CA THR A 55 7.78 14.12 11.25
C THR A 55 7.06 15.33 11.81
N SER A 56 6.35 16.11 10.98
CA SER A 56 5.59 17.28 11.43
C SER A 56 4.26 16.93 12.13
N HIS A 57 3.71 15.75 11.83
CA HIS A 57 2.47 15.24 12.41
C HIS A 57 2.65 13.99 13.28
N SER A 58 3.89 13.51 13.40
CA SER A 58 4.24 12.34 14.22
C SER A 58 4.92 12.78 15.50
N ARG A 59 4.84 11.95 16.56
CA ARG A 59 5.54 12.21 17.83
C ARG A 59 5.96 10.90 18.48
N VAL A 60 7.18 10.87 19.02
CA VAL A 60 7.70 9.79 19.86
C VAL A 60 7.73 10.26 21.31
N PHE A 61 6.77 9.79 22.10
CA PHE A 61 6.69 10.11 23.54
C PHE A 61 7.02 8.89 24.39
N PHE A 62 7.53 9.16 25.58
CA PHE A 62 7.66 8.16 26.63
C PHE A 62 7.21 8.73 27.96
N THR A 63 6.91 7.83 28.90
CA THR A 63 6.65 8.20 30.29
C THR A 63 7.55 7.38 31.20
N VAL A 64 8.09 8.02 32.23
CA VAL A 64 8.99 7.40 33.20
C VAL A 64 8.56 7.77 34.61
N SER A 65 8.62 6.78 35.51
CA SER A 65 8.32 6.98 36.92
C SER A 65 9.45 7.74 37.61
N HIS A 66 9.12 8.86 38.25
CA HIS A 66 10.03 9.59 39.13
C HIS A 66 9.89 9.02 40.55
N GLN A 67 10.51 7.86 40.75
CA GLN A 67 10.53 7.14 42.04
C GLN A 67 9.13 6.81 42.60
N GLY A 68 8.13 6.62 41.73
CA GLY A 68 6.77 6.25 42.13
C GLY A 68 5.89 7.40 42.60
N TYR A 69 6.40 8.63 42.66
CA TYR A 69 5.61 9.80 43.08
C TYR A 69 4.88 10.46 41.92
N THR A 70 5.55 10.60 40.78
CA THR A 70 5.01 11.26 39.59
C THR A 70 5.43 10.52 38.32
N MET A 71 4.64 10.67 37.26
CA MET A 71 5.02 10.24 35.92
C MET A 71 5.52 11.46 35.15
N MET A 72 6.79 11.42 34.75
CA MET A 72 7.37 12.43 33.86
C MET A 72 7.14 12.00 32.42
N ARG A 73 6.84 12.95 31.54
CA ARG A 73 6.71 12.73 30.11
C ARG A 73 7.89 13.37 29.39
N GLY A 74 8.56 12.60 28.54
CA GLY A 74 9.59 13.08 27.64
C GLY A 74 9.24 12.76 26.20
N MET A 75 10.02 13.30 25.27
CA MET A 75 9.92 13.00 23.85
C MET A 75 11.30 12.91 23.20
N PHE A 76 11.34 12.32 22.01
CA PHE A 76 12.42 12.52 21.05
C PHE A 76 11.93 13.43 19.93
N ARG A 77 12.70 14.47 19.63
CA ARG A 77 12.30 15.52 18.68
C ARG A 77 12.66 15.19 17.25
N ASP A 78 13.72 14.42 17.05
CA ASP A 78 14.26 14.11 15.74
C ASP A 78 14.23 12.59 15.53
N PHE A 79 13.47 12.17 14.52
CA PHE A 79 13.27 10.78 14.14
C PHE A 79 12.86 10.72 12.68
N ASP A 80 13.00 9.55 12.07
CA ASP A 80 12.56 9.23 10.72
C ASP A 80 12.04 7.79 10.69
N GLY A 81 11.34 7.42 9.62
CA GLY A 81 10.81 6.07 9.46
C GLY A 81 10.12 5.81 8.14
N ALA A 82 9.84 4.54 7.90
CA ALA A 82 9.09 4.07 6.75
C ALA A 82 7.99 3.10 7.18
N LEU A 83 6.87 3.15 6.46
CA LEU A 83 5.77 2.20 6.55
C LEU A 83 5.59 1.56 5.17
N MET A 84 5.74 0.26 5.09
CA MET A 84 5.21 -0.53 3.98
C MET A 84 3.80 -0.96 4.39
N TYR A 85 2.80 -0.53 3.64
CA TYR A 85 1.40 -0.81 3.93
C TYR A 85 0.76 -1.60 2.79
N ASP A 86 0.17 -2.72 3.14
CA ASP A 86 -0.61 -3.56 2.24
C ASP A 86 -2.06 -3.58 2.75
N GLU A 87 -2.97 -3.02 1.96
CA GLU A 87 -4.38 -2.89 2.32
C GLU A 87 -5.16 -4.20 2.20
N ASP A 88 -4.68 -5.12 1.35
CA ASP A 88 -5.31 -6.42 1.10
C ASP A 88 -4.82 -7.48 2.10
N ASP A 89 -3.58 -7.35 2.57
CA ASP A 89 -2.95 -8.20 3.58
C ASP A 89 -2.12 -7.39 4.58
N LEU A 90 -2.75 -6.95 5.68
CA LEU A 90 -2.09 -6.19 6.74
C LEU A 90 -0.88 -6.94 7.35
N SER A 91 -0.83 -8.27 7.29
CA SER A 91 0.31 -9.03 7.80
C SER A 91 1.58 -8.92 6.95
N ALA A 92 1.43 -8.48 5.68
CA ALA A 92 2.54 -8.12 4.80
C ALA A 92 3.05 -6.69 5.02
N SER A 93 2.40 -5.91 5.90
CA SER A 93 2.85 -4.57 6.26
C SER A 93 4.07 -4.60 7.20
N SER A 94 4.88 -3.54 7.18
CA SER A 94 6.02 -3.38 8.09
C SER A 94 6.31 -1.92 8.41
N VAL A 95 6.88 -1.68 9.59
CA VAL A 95 7.27 -0.36 10.09
C VAL A 95 8.73 -0.40 10.53
N SER A 96 9.50 0.59 10.11
CA SER A 96 10.85 0.85 10.60
C SER A 96 10.97 2.30 11.07
N MET A 97 11.71 2.51 12.15
CA MET A 97 12.00 3.84 12.69
C MET A 97 13.43 3.95 13.17
N THR A 98 14.03 5.12 12.93
CA THR A 98 15.29 5.54 13.53
C THR A 98 15.08 6.85 14.27
N ILE A 99 15.54 6.91 15.52
CA ILE A 99 15.37 8.07 16.40
C ILE A 99 16.76 8.56 16.79
N ASP A 100 17.01 9.87 16.69
CA ASP A 100 18.24 10.48 17.18
C ASP A 100 18.18 10.56 18.72
N ALA A 101 19.09 9.86 19.38
CA ALA A 101 19.17 9.81 20.83
C ALA A 101 19.47 11.18 21.47
N ALA A 102 20.22 12.05 20.77
CA ALA A 102 20.53 13.39 21.24
C ALA A 102 19.29 14.31 21.25
N SER A 103 18.25 13.98 20.48
CA SER A 103 17.01 14.75 20.40
C SER A 103 16.09 14.60 21.61
N ILE A 104 16.51 13.85 22.64
CA ILE A 104 15.76 13.69 23.87
C ILE A 104 15.41 15.04 24.52
N ASP A 105 14.15 15.17 24.92
CA ASP A 105 13.65 16.33 25.62
C ASP A 105 12.68 15.98 26.75
N MET A 106 13.08 16.38 27.96
CA MET A 106 12.33 16.33 29.21
C MET A 106 11.86 17.73 29.65
N PHE A 107 11.94 18.72 28.74
CA PHE A 107 11.62 20.14 28.96
C PHE A 107 12.49 20.80 30.04
N HIS A 108 13.70 20.28 30.25
CA HIS A 108 14.64 20.78 31.24
C HIS A 108 16.09 20.54 30.76
N ASP A 109 16.76 21.60 30.33
CA ASP A 109 18.07 21.53 29.67
C ASP A 109 19.13 20.77 30.47
N GLY A 110 19.18 20.98 31.79
CA GLY A 110 20.14 20.28 32.66
C GLY A 110 19.89 18.77 32.71
N LEU A 111 18.62 18.34 32.61
CA LEU A 111 18.26 16.92 32.60
C LEU A 111 18.53 16.32 31.22
N ASN A 112 18.18 17.04 30.16
CA ASN A 112 18.47 16.64 28.78
C ASN A 112 19.97 16.40 28.59
N ASN A 113 20.82 17.31 29.07
CA ASN A 113 22.27 17.16 29.00
C ASN A 113 22.76 15.94 29.80
N HIS A 114 22.19 15.67 30.98
CA HIS A 114 22.58 14.49 31.75
C HIS A 114 22.18 13.18 31.08
N LEU A 115 20.97 13.12 30.50
CA LEU A 115 20.46 11.93 29.82
C LEU A 115 21.24 11.58 28.54
N ARG A 116 21.94 12.55 27.93
CA ARG A 116 22.78 12.30 26.75
C ARG A 116 24.11 11.62 27.07
N ASN A 117 24.55 11.67 28.32
CA ASN A 117 25.84 11.11 28.75
C ASN A 117 25.80 9.58 28.84
N ASP A 118 26.99 8.98 29.03
CA ASP A 118 27.19 7.52 29.09
C ASP A 118 26.49 6.82 30.29
N ASP A 119 26.06 7.57 31.30
CA ASP A 119 25.25 7.04 32.41
C ASP A 119 23.81 6.68 31.96
N PHE A 120 23.38 7.19 30.81
CA PHE A 120 22.03 7.02 30.23
C PHE A 120 22.10 6.63 28.76
N PHE A 121 21.80 7.54 27.82
CA PHE A 121 21.71 7.21 26.40
C PHE A 121 23.07 7.18 25.68
N GLY A 122 24.15 7.69 26.29
CA GLY A 122 25.51 7.60 25.74
C GLY A 122 25.60 7.99 24.27
N VAL A 123 25.06 9.16 23.90
CA VAL A 123 24.70 9.48 22.50
C VAL A 123 25.90 9.59 21.56
N GLU A 124 27.10 9.80 22.09
CA GLU A 124 28.35 9.76 21.30
C GLU A 124 28.70 8.35 20.83
N THR A 125 28.35 7.32 21.62
CA THR A 125 28.61 5.91 21.30
C THR A 125 27.39 5.23 20.68
N HIS A 126 26.18 5.66 21.10
CA HIS A 126 24.90 5.12 20.67
C HIS A 126 23.99 6.25 20.17
N PRO A 127 24.29 6.83 18.99
CA PRO A 127 23.59 8.02 18.51
C PRO A 127 22.13 7.76 18.11
N THR A 128 21.75 6.50 17.91
CA THR A 128 20.42 6.14 17.43
C THR A 128 19.73 5.09 18.30
N LEU A 129 18.41 5.23 18.40
CA LEU A 129 17.49 4.17 18.78
C LEU A 129 16.79 3.69 17.52
N THR A 130 16.51 2.39 17.40
CA THR A 130 15.80 1.83 16.24
C THR A 130 14.64 0.95 16.65
N PHE A 131 13.59 0.94 15.84
CA PHE A 131 12.50 -0.03 15.93
C PHE A 131 12.29 -0.65 14.56
N GLU A 132 12.21 -1.98 14.51
CA GLU A 132 11.94 -2.75 13.30
C GLU A 132 10.84 -3.76 13.59
N SER A 133 9.68 -3.64 12.93
CA SER A 133 8.57 -4.57 13.11
C SER A 133 8.95 -5.98 12.63
N THR A 134 8.52 -7.00 13.37
CA THR A 134 8.65 -8.41 12.99
C THR A 134 7.32 -9.02 12.57
N SER A 135 6.20 -8.47 13.02
CA SER A 135 4.86 -8.88 12.61
C SER A 135 3.84 -7.76 12.82
N VAL A 136 2.82 -7.76 11.97
CA VAL A 136 1.63 -6.92 12.09
C VAL A 136 0.43 -7.86 12.12
N GLU A 137 -0.39 -7.75 13.16
CA GLU A 137 -1.61 -8.54 13.33
C GLU A 137 -2.83 -7.59 13.35
N ASP A 138 -3.82 -7.87 12.52
CA ASP A 138 -5.11 -7.18 12.56
C ASP A 138 -5.97 -7.76 13.69
N LEU A 139 -6.24 -6.94 14.70
CA LEU A 139 -7.08 -7.31 15.84
C LEU A 139 -8.57 -7.00 15.59
N GLY A 140 -8.91 -6.43 14.44
CA GLY A 140 -10.23 -5.88 14.15
C GLY A 140 -10.47 -4.53 14.82
N ASP A 141 -11.63 -3.93 14.56
CA ASP A 141 -12.04 -2.63 15.14
C ASP A 141 -10.99 -1.51 14.97
N SER A 142 -10.27 -1.51 13.84
CA SER A 142 -9.18 -0.57 13.54
C SER A 142 -8.02 -0.59 14.55
N GLN A 143 -7.78 -1.74 15.20
CA GLN A 143 -6.65 -1.97 16.08
C GLN A 143 -5.67 -2.94 15.41
N LEU A 144 -4.38 -2.63 15.51
CA LEU A 144 -3.30 -3.49 15.05
C LEU A 144 -2.41 -3.82 16.24
N ARG A 145 -1.91 -5.04 16.29
CA ARG A 145 -0.77 -5.39 17.13
C ARG A 145 0.49 -5.45 16.28
N ILE A 146 1.51 -4.69 16.66
CA ILE A 146 2.79 -4.65 15.97
C ILE A 146 3.85 -5.14 16.93
N ASP A 147 4.35 -6.35 16.71
CA ASP A 147 5.56 -6.82 17.40
C ASP A 147 6.78 -6.34 16.64
N GLY A 148 7.83 -5.96 17.37
CA GLY A 148 9.07 -5.55 16.76
C GLY A 148 10.25 -5.54 17.72
N ASN A 149 11.42 -5.33 17.15
CA ASN A 149 12.67 -5.25 17.88
C ASN A 149 13.02 -3.78 18.14
N LEU A 150 13.05 -3.40 19.40
CA LEU A 150 13.50 -2.09 19.86
C LEU A 150 14.97 -2.19 20.27
N THR A 151 15.83 -1.39 19.65
CA THR A 151 17.25 -1.28 20.00
C THR A 151 17.54 0.05 20.67
N ILE A 152 18.05 -0.01 21.89
CA ILE A 152 18.48 1.15 22.69
C ILE A 152 19.85 0.80 23.27
N LEU A 153 20.83 1.71 23.19
CA LEU A 153 22.21 1.47 23.68
C LEU A 153 22.86 0.22 23.05
N GLY A 154 22.53 -0.07 21.79
CA GLY A 154 22.97 -1.30 21.11
C GLY A 154 22.39 -2.60 21.68
N GLN A 155 21.47 -2.54 22.64
CA GLN A 155 20.76 -3.69 23.19
C GLN A 155 19.39 -3.81 22.52
N THR A 156 19.12 -4.96 21.92
CA THR A 156 17.87 -5.23 21.20
C THR A 156 16.94 -6.08 22.06
N HIS A 157 15.71 -5.60 22.23
CA HIS A 157 14.66 -6.30 22.96
C HIS A 157 13.36 -6.32 22.15
N PRO A 158 12.60 -7.42 22.17
CA PRO A 158 11.28 -7.47 21.56
C PRO A 158 10.29 -6.61 22.37
N VAL A 159 9.45 -5.87 21.66
CA VAL A 159 8.34 -5.08 22.22
C VAL A 159 7.10 -5.24 21.35
N THR A 160 5.94 -4.99 21.95
CA THR A 160 4.64 -5.00 21.27
C THR A 160 4.04 -3.60 21.36
N LEU A 161 3.55 -3.08 20.23
CA LEU A 161 2.77 -1.85 20.12
C LEU A 161 1.32 -2.22 19.79
N ASP A 162 0.36 -1.57 20.45
CA ASP A 162 -1.09 -1.73 20.25
C ASP A 162 -1.73 -0.37 19.86
#